data_AF-A0A8T4A6R1-F1
#
_entry.id   AF-A0A8T4A6R1-F1
#
_cell.length_a   1.000
_cell.length_b   1.000
_cell.length_c   1.000
_cell.angle_alpha   90.00
_cell.angle_beta   90.00
_cell.angle_gamma   90.00
#
_symmetry.space_group_name_H-M   'P 1'
#
loop_
_entity.id
_entity.type
_entity.pdbx_description
1 polymer ?
#
loop_
_entity_poly.entity_id
_entity_poly.type
_entity_poly.pdbx_seq_one_letter_code
_entity_poly.pdbx_strand_id
1 'polypeptide(L)' 'KSDRVIVHEKFALGIKGIEKYKKIILLYWAPPLELCVAKVKSIKNNEIYVENLGIDNKPLIDIKPYMQEVDG' A
#
# COMPACT_ATOMS: atom_id res chain seq x y z
N LYS A 1 -5.24 -15.38 -2.51
CA LYS A 1 -4.75 -14.64 -3.70
C LYS A 1 -4.10 -13.38 -3.16
N SER A 2 -2.81 -13.15 -3.39
CA SER A 2 -2.14 -11.92 -2.96
C SER A 2 -2.09 -10.96 -4.11
N ASP A 3 -2.63 -9.76 -3.89
CA ASP A 3 -2.44 -8.65 -4.81
C ASP A 3 -1.10 -7.99 -4.54
N ARG A 4 -0.60 -7.20 -5.49
CA ARG A 4 0.72 -6.58 -5.42
C ARG A 4 0.62 -5.08 -5.62
N VAL A 5 1.24 -4.32 -4.73
CA VAL A 5 1.50 -2.89 -4.92
C VAL A 5 2.97 -2.75 -5.31
N ILE A 6 3.22 -2.26 -6.52
CA ILE A 6 4.57 -2.07 -7.05
C ILE A 6 4.96 -0.61 -6.84
N VAL A 7 5.96 -0.37 -6.01
CA VAL A 7 6.51 0.95 -5.78
C VAL A 7 7.62 1.19 -6.81
N HIS A 8 7.63 2.37 -7.42
CA HIS A 8 8.71 2.72 -8.34
C HIS A 8 10.07 2.64 -7.61
N GLU A 9 11.09 2.05 -8.23
CA GLU A 9 12.39 1.73 -7.59
C GLU A 9 13.03 2.91 -6.84
N LYS A 10 12.99 4.13 -7.40
CA LYS A 10 13.47 5.36 -6.75
C LYS A 10 12.84 5.66 -5.39
N PHE A 11 11.67 5.10 -5.09
CA PHE A 11 10.97 5.25 -3.82
C PHE A 11 11.00 3.98 -2.95
N ALA A 12 11.69 2.91 -3.38
CA ALA A 12 11.71 1.63 -2.66
C ALA A 12 12.28 1.74 -1.23
N LEU A 13 13.16 2.72 -0.98
CA LEU A 13 13.64 2.99 0.39
C LEU A 13 12.54 3.45 1.33
N GLY A 14 11.51 4.14 0.83
CA GLY A 14 10.41 4.69 1.63
C GLY A 14 9.48 3.64 2.21
N ILE A 15 9.49 2.41 1.67
CA ILE A 15 8.69 1.30 2.19
C ILE A 15 9.42 0.41 3.19
N LYS A 16 10.70 0.68 3.48
CA LYS A 16 11.42 -0.04 4.54
C LYS A 16 10.78 0.24 5.90
N GLY A 17 10.50 -0.81 6.66
CA GLY A 17 9.84 -0.70 7.96
C GLY A 17 8.33 -0.67 7.89
N ILE A 18 7.70 -0.73 6.71
CA ILE A 18 6.23 -0.86 6.59
C ILE A 18 5.77 -2.25 7.05
N GLU A 19 6.61 -3.27 6.96
CA GLU A 19 6.32 -4.65 7.37
C GLU A 19 5.93 -4.79 8.85
N LYS A 20 6.24 -3.80 9.68
CA LYS A 20 5.81 -3.75 11.09
C LYS A 20 4.31 -3.44 11.25
N TYR A 21 3.66 -2.92 10.23
CA TYR A 21 2.24 -2.58 10.24
C TYR A 21 1.41 -3.67 9.56
N LYS A 22 0.34 -4.11 10.24
CA LYS A 22 -0.59 -5.12 9.69
C LYS A 22 -1.44 -4.58 8.52
N LYS A 23 -1.68 -3.27 8.51
CA LYS A 23 -2.52 -2.57 7.52
C LYS A 23 -1.81 -1.31 7.04
N ILE A 24 -2.05 -0.94 5.80
CA ILE A 24 -1.59 0.30 5.18
C ILE A 24 -2.75 0.97 4.46
N ILE A 25 -2.69 2.29 4.38
CA ILE A 25 -3.53 3.14 3.54
C ILE A 25 -2.77 3.38 2.24
N LEU A 26 -3.45 3.15 1.13
CA LEU A 26 -2.96 3.34 -0.23
C LEU A 26 -3.81 4.42 -0.88
N LEU A 27 -3.16 5.43 -1.46
CA LEU A 27 -3.82 6.44 -2.27
C LEU A 27 -3.49 6.21 -3.75
N TYR A 28 -4.53 6.15 -4.58
CA TYR A 28 -4.42 5.94 -6.01
C TYR A 28 -4.94 7.13 -6.80
N TRP A 29 -4.28 7.38 -7.93
CA TRP A 29 -4.78 8.30 -8.95
C TRP A 29 -5.89 7.63 -9.75
N ALA A 30 -7.10 7.79 -9.26
CA ALA A 30 -8.33 7.70 -10.02
C ALA A 30 -9.00 9.09 -9.92
N PRO A 31 -9.72 9.58 -10.93
CA PRO A 31 -10.59 10.74 -10.75
C PRO A 31 -12.02 10.26 -10.39
N PRO A 32 -12.54 10.51 -9.18
CA PRO A 32 -11.90 11.17 -8.02
C PRO A 32 -10.93 10.24 -7.27
N LEU A 33 -10.03 10.82 -6.46
CA LEU A 33 -8.99 10.09 -5.72
C LEU A 33 -9.57 8.90 -4.97
N GLU A 34 -8.90 7.75 -5.07
CA GLU A 34 -9.32 6.53 -4.39
C GLU A 34 -8.39 6.18 -3.23
N LEU A 35 -8.99 5.87 -2.09
CA LEU A 35 -8.33 5.42 -0.88
C LEU A 35 -8.67 3.96 -0.63
N CYS A 36 -7.66 3.15 -0.33
CA CYS A 36 -7.81 1.74 -0.01
C CYS A 36 -7.04 1.40 1.27
N VAL A 37 -7.65 0.65 2.18
CA VAL A 37 -6.97 0.06 3.35
C VAL A 37 -6.68 -1.40 3.04
N ALA A 38 -5.40 -1.71 2.86
CA ALA A 38 -4.95 -3.05 2.49
C ALA A 38 -4.20 -3.71 3.66
N LYS A 39 -4.34 -5.03 3.77
CA LYS A 39 -3.61 -5.81 4.79
C LYS A 39 -2.28 -6.29 4.21
N VAL A 40 -1.18 -5.98 4.89
CA VAL A 40 0.17 -6.36 4.46
C VAL A 40 0.41 -7.84 4.76
N LYS A 41 1.01 -8.53 3.79
CA LYS A 41 1.45 -9.94 3.93
C LYS A 41 2.95 -10.07 4.00
N SER A 42 3.64 -9.42 3.07
CA SER A 42 5.09 -9.44 2.98
C SER A 42 5.54 -8.27 2.11
N ILE A 43 6.83 -7.94 2.22
CA ILE A 43 7.51 -6.99 1.36
C ILE A 43 8.71 -7.71 0.74
N LYS A 44 8.89 -7.55 -0.57
CA LYS A 44 10.05 -8.07 -1.29
C LYS A 44 10.54 -6.99 -2.24
N ASN A 45 11.75 -6.48 -2.02
CA ASN A 45 12.31 -5.38 -2.79
C ASN A 45 11.38 -4.15 -2.78
N ASN A 46 10.85 -3.76 -3.94
CA ASN A 46 9.94 -2.65 -4.15
C ASN A 46 8.46 -3.09 -4.28
N GLU A 47 8.15 -4.34 -3.93
CA GLU A 47 6.80 -4.90 -4.00
C GLU A 47 6.22 -5.14 -2.60
N ILE A 48 5.00 -4.69 -2.38
CA ILE A 48 4.20 -4.99 -1.19
C ILE A 48 3.13 -5.99 -1.59
N TYR A 49 3.12 -7.15 -0.94
CA TYR A 49 2.11 -8.18 -1.11
C TYR A 49 0.98 -7.90 -0.13
N VAL A 50 -0.25 -7.78 -0.63
CA VAL A 50 -1.40 -7.35 0.16
C VAL A 50 -2.64 -8.22 -0.05
N GLU A 51 -3.58 -8.16 0.90
CA GLU A 51 -4.97 -8.57 0.74
C GLU A 51 -5.87 -7.33 0.62
N ASN A 52 -6.99 -7.49 -0.10
CA ASN A 52 -8.07 -6.50 -0.25
C ASN A 52 -7.68 -5.26 -1.07
N LEU A 53 -6.84 -5.39 -2.10
CA LEU A 53 -6.44 -4.23 -2.90
C LEU A 53 -7.62 -3.69 -3.72
N GLY A 54 -8.42 -4.58 -4.33
CA GLY A 54 -9.67 -4.24 -5.02
C GLY A 54 -9.51 -3.35 -6.26
N ILE A 55 -8.28 -3.00 -6.64
CA ILE A 55 -7.94 -2.05 -7.69
C ILE A 55 -6.79 -2.61 -8.52
N ASP A 56 -6.84 -2.44 -9.84
CA ASP A 56 -5.81 -2.94 -10.76
C ASP A 56 -5.26 -1.80 -11.63
N ASN A 57 -3.94 -1.80 -11.85
CA ASN A 57 -3.20 -0.90 -12.75
C ASN A 57 -3.45 0.61 -12.60
N LYS A 58 -3.81 1.11 -11.41
CA LYS A 58 -3.90 2.56 -11.16
C LYS A 58 -2.59 3.12 -10.58
N PRO A 59 -2.18 4.36 -10.95
CA PRO A 59 -0.97 4.97 -10.40
C PRO A 59 -1.08 5.15 -8.89
N LEU A 60 -0.10 4.62 -8.16
CA LEU A 60 0.05 4.84 -6.72
C LEU A 60 0.59 6.26 -6.48
N ILE A 61 -0.07 6.99 -5.58
CA ILE A 61 0.31 8.35 -5.17
C ILE A 61 1.09 8.31 -3.86
N ASP A 62 0.55 7.60 -2.86
CA ASP A 62 1.11 7.63 -1.50
C ASP A 62 0.76 6.35 -0.72
N ILE A 63 1.59 6.04 0.28
CA ILE A 63 1.41 4.92 1.20
C ILE A 63 1.58 5.45 2.62
N LYS A 64 0.64 5.13 3.51
CA LYS A 64 0.75 5.44 4.95
C LYS A 64 0.47 4.21 5.81
N PRO A 65 1.12 4.07 6.97
CA PRO A 65 0.71 3.05 7.93
C PRO A 65 -0.71 3.35 8.43
N TYR A 66 -1.54 2.32 8.53
CA TYR A 66 -2.83 2.45 9.21
C TYR A 66 -2.61 2.39 10.73
N MET A 67 -3.11 3.38 11.45
CA MET A 67 -3.02 3.48 12.91
C MET A 67 -4.42 3.41 13.51
N GLN A 68 -4.75 2.33 14.23
CA GLN A 68 -6.08 2.11 14.80
C GLN A 68 -6.55 3.25 15.72
N GLU A 69 -5.62 3.96 16.35
CA GLU A 69 -5.90 5.11 17.24
C GLU A 69 -6.34 6.36 16.47
N VAL A 70 -5.99 6.47 15.18
CA VAL A 70 -6.23 7.66 14.34
C VAL A 70 -7.27 7.40 13.26
N ASP A 71 -7.23 6.20 12.66
CA ASP A 71 -8.00 5.82 11.48
C ASP A 71 -9.18 4.86 11.82
N GLY A 72 -9.47 4.66 13.11
CA GLY A 72 -10.36 3.64 13.66
C GLY A 72 -11.79 4.08 13.94
#